data_AF-A0A2X3IJP6-F1
#
_entry.id   AF-A0A2X3IJP6-F1
#
_cell.length_a   1.000
_cell.length_b   1.000
_cell.length_c   1.000
_cell.angle_alpha   90.00
_cell.angle_beta   90.00
_cell.angle_gamma   90.00
#
_symmetry.space_group_name_H-M   'P 1'
#
loop_
_entity.id
_entity.type
_entity.pdbx_description
1 polymer ?
#
loop_
_entity_poly.entity_id
_entity_poly.type
_entity_poly.pdbx_seq_one_letter_code
_entity_poly.pdbx_strand_id
1 'polypeptide(L)'
;MRVNFRAEEDDIPDDEPFTLEGLSRYQLNQQLLNTLIEEQDVSAMFRRFRAAGELPYGAFGELVWETQRLEMQALAERVMAERQQAQSMEIDLQCGGVNLTGWLQQVQPDGLLRWRPSLLSVSQGMQLWLEHLVYCASGGTGESRLFVRKEGEWRFPALAPAEAQAYLNELVDGYLLGMSQPLLLLPESGGAWLKACYDAEKDVILMDEETQQKARSKFLQTYEGNMVVSGEGADIWYQRLWRSLEPAHYEEIIAQTQRYLLPLYRYHRSTQI
;
A
#
# COMPACT_ATOMS: atom_id res chain seq x y z
N MET A 1 -14.45 17.28 12.30
CA MET A 1 -15.16 17.93 11.17
C MET A 1 -15.51 16.84 10.14
N ARG A 2 -16.71 16.81 9.53
CA ARG A 2 -17.10 15.82 8.51
C ARG A 2 -17.17 16.49 7.13
N VAL A 3 -16.01 16.78 6.54
CA VAL A 3 -15.90 17.35 5.19
C VAL A 3 -15.51 16.23 4.24
N ASN A 4 -16.25 16.08 3.14
CA ASN A 4 -15.94 15.17 2.05
C ASN A 4 -16.14 15.92 0.74
N PHE A 5 -15.09 16.02 -0.08
CA PHE A 5 -15.20 16.58 -1.42
C PHE A 5 -15.64 15.47 -2.36
N ARG A 6 -16.94 15.42 -2.66
CA ARG A 6 -17.49 14.49 -3.64
C ARG A 6 -17.35 15.12 -5.01
N ALA A 7 -16.64 14.47 -5.92
CA ALA A 7 -16.85 14.72 -7.34
C ALA A 7 -18.23 14.15 -7.67
N GLU A 8 -19.14 14.98 -8.16
CA GLU A 8 -20.53 14.58 -8.40
C GLU A 8 -20.75 13.92 -9.77
N GLU A 9 -19.74 13.90 -10.65
CA GLU A 9 -19.84 13.33 -11.99
C GLU A 9 -18.59 12.49 -12.29
N ASP A 10 -18.78 11.18 -12.45
CA ASP A 10 -17.85 10.33 -13.19
C ASP A 10 -18.20 10.49 -14.67
N ASP A 11 -17.22 10.86 -15.51
CA ASP A 11 -17.42 10.97 -16.95
C ASP A 11 -17.94 9.64 -17.51
N ILE A 12 -19.09 9.67 -18.17
CA ILE A 12 -19.61 8.52 -18.91
C ILE A 12 -18.78 8.44 -20.20
N PRO A 13 -18.12 7.30 -20.49
CA PRO A 13 -17.38 7.16 -21.73
C PRO A 13 -18.29 7.36 -22.95
N ASP A 14 -17.85 8.19 -23.89
CA ASP A 14 -18.57 8.44 -25.15
C ASP A 14 -18.56 7.20 -26.07
N ASP A 15 -17.57 6.32 -25.90
CA ASP A 15 -17.31 5.16 -26.75
C ASP A 15 -17.21 3.84 -25.96
N GLU A 16 -17.29 2.72 -26.67
CA GLU A 16 -16.99 1.40 -26.14
C GLU A 16 -15.52 1.26 -25.69
N PRO A 17 -15.20 0.35 -24.74
CA PRO A 17 -13.85 0.22 -24.22
C PRO A 17 -12.91 -0.41 -25.26
N PHE A 18 -12.07 0.41 -25.90
CA PHE A 18 -11.00 -0.07 -26.78
C PHE A 18 -9.77 -0.55 -26.00
N THR A 19 -9.54 0.02 -24.82
CA THR A 19 -8.45 -0.34 -23.91
C THR A 19 -8.96 -0.56 -22.49
N LEU A 20 -8.22 -1.33 -21.71
CA LEU A 20 -8.51 -1.59 -20.31
C LEU A 20 -7.47 -0.85 -19.45
N GLU A 21 -7.85 0.30 -18.90
CA GLU A 21 -6.93 1.21 -18.22
C GLU A 21 -7.43 1.59 -16.81
N GLY A 22 -6.54 2.24 -16.06
CA GLY A 22 -6.84 2.80 -14.74
C GLY A 22 -7.58 1.86 -13.80
N LEU A 23 -8.74 2.33 -13.31
CA LEU A 23 -9.57 1.65 -12.30
C LEU A 23 -10.19 0.36 -12.83
N SER A 24 -10.70 0.34 -14.05
CA SER A 24 -11.33 -0.85 -14.65
C SER A 24 -10.34 -2.01 -14.75
N ARG A 25 -9.10 -1.72 -15.15
CA ARG A 25 -8.03 -2.72 -15.15
C ARG A 25 -7.71 -3.23 -13.75
N TYR A 26 -7.66 -2.34 -12.77
CA TYR A 26 -7.40 -2.74 -11.38
C TYR A 26 -8.50 -3.67 -10.85
N GLN A 27 -9.77 -3.34 -11.09
CA GLN A 27 -10.92 -4.16 -10.66
C GLN A 27 -10.94 -5.54 -11.32
N LEU A 28 -10.69 -5.59 -12.64
CA LEU A 28 -10.55 -6.86 -13.36
C LEU A 28 -9.42 -7.70 -12.77
N ASN A 29 -8.24 -7.11 -12.60
CA ASN A 29 -7.08 -7.83 -12.07
C ASN A 29 -7.29 -8.29 -10.63
N GLN A 30 -8.03 -7.54 -9.82
CA GLN A 30 -8.33 -7.94 -8.44
C GLN A 30 -9.20 -9.20 -8.41
N GLN A 31 -10.25 -9.25 -9.23
CA GLN A 31 -11.09 -10.43 -9.34
C GLN A 31 -10.33 -11.62 -9.96
N LEU A 32 -9.52 -11.36 -10.99
CA LEU A 32 -8.76 -12.39 -11.70
C LEU A 32 -7.72 -13.03 -10.78
N LEU A 33 -6.98 -12.22 -10.04
CA LEU A 33 -5.99 -12.67 -9.06
C LEU A 33 -6.63 -13.55 -7.99
N ASN A 34 -7.76 -13.14 -7.40
CA ASN A 34 -8.45 -13.94 -6.39
C ASN A 34 -8.98 -15.26 -6.96
N THR A 35 -9.55 -15.23 -8.18
CA THR A 35 -10.04 -16.44 -8.87
C THR A 35 -8.91 -17.45 -9.10
N LEU A 36 -7.73 -16.96 -9.51
CA LEU A 36 -6.53 -17.78 -9.69
C LEU A 36 -6.01 -18.37 -8.38
N ILE A 37 -5.93 -17.55 -7.32
CA ILE A 37 -5.47 -17.99 -5.99
C ILE A 37 -6.42 -19.02 -5.37
N GLU A 38 -7.72 -18.94 -5.67
CA GLU A 38 -8.73 -19.92 -5.25
C GLU A 38 -8.84 -21.14 -6.18
N GLU A 39 -7.96 -21.24 -7.19
CA GLU A 39 -7.94 -22.34 -8.17
C GLU A 39 -9.29 -22.53 -8.90
N GLN A 40 -10.02 -21.43 -9.12
CA GLN A 40 -11.31 -21.42 -9.79
C GLN A 40 -11.18 -21.22 -11.31
N ASP A 41 -12.25 -21.56 -12.06
CA ASP A 41 -12.28 -21.45 -13.52
C ASP A 41 -12.31 -19.99 -14.01
N VAL A 42 -11.16 -19.50 -14.45
CA VAL A 42 -11.01 -18.18 -15.11
C VAL A 42 -11.77 -18.07 -16.43
N SER A 43 -12.10 -19.18 -17.09
CA SER A 43 -12.85 -19.18 -18.36
C SER A 43 -14.29 -18.70 -18.17
N ALA A 44 -14.90 -19.06 -17.03
CA ALA A 44 -16.22 -18.56 -16.64
C ALA A 44 -16.19 -17.04 -16.38
N MET A 45 -15.13 -16.56 -15.73
CA MET A 45 -14.91 -15.14 -15.50
C MET A 45 -14.75 -14.37 -16.82
N PHE A 46 -13.94 -14.88 -17.77
CA PHE A 46 -13.80 -14.28 -19.09
C PHE A 46 -15.15 -14.11 -19.81
N ARG A 47 -15.98 -15.16 -19.83
CA ARG A 47 -17.32 -15.11 -20.43
C ARG A 47 -18.19 -14.02 -19.80
N ARG A 48 -18.12 -13.84 -18.48
CA ARG A 48 -18.88 -12.82 -17.75
C ARG A 48 -18.45 -11.41 -18.12
N PHE A 49 -17.15 -11.13 -18.08
CA PHE A 49 -16.59 -9.81 -18.44
C PHE A 49 -16.88 -9.45 -19.90
N ARG A 50 -16.78 -10.43 -20.80
CA ARG A 50 -17.14 -10.26 -22.21
C ARG A 50 -18.63 -9.96 -22.39
N ALA A 51 -19.51 -10.66 -21.68
CA ALA A 51 -20.96 -10.45 -21.76
C ALA A 51 -21.40 -9.11 -21.13
N ALA A 52 -20.65 -8.60 -20.15
CA ALA A 52 -20.88 -7.30 -19.53
C ALA A 52 -20.40 -6.12 -20.40
N GLY A 53 -19.68 -6.36 -21.50
CA GLY A 53 -19.10 -5.31 -22.33
C GLY A 53 -17.90 -4.60 -21.68
N GLU A 54 -17.29 -5.21 -20.65
CA GLU A 54 -16.15 -4.63 -19.92
C GLU A 54 -14.80 -4.90 -20.59
N LEU A 55 -14.79 -5.70 -21.67
CA LEU A 55 -13.60 -6.03 -22.45
C LEU A 55 -13.71 -5.46 -23.87
N PRO A 56 -12.57 -5.11 -24.50
CA PRO A 56 -12.55 -4.75 -25.91
C PRO A 56 -13.14 -5.82 -26.82
N TYR A 57 -13.67 -5.39 -27.96
CA TYR A 57 -14.40 -6.29 -28.85
C TYR A 57 -13.50 -7.37 -29.50
N GLY A 58 -14.04 -8.59 -29.59
CA GLY A 58 -13.47 -9.69 -30.36
C GLY A 58 -12.07 -10.10 -29.91
N ALA A 59 -11.16 -10.25 -30.89
CA ALA A 59 -9.79 -10.72 -30.66
C ALA A 59 -8.97 -9.77 -29.76
N PHE A 60 -9.28 -8.48 -29.74
CA PHE A 60 -8.59 -7.53 -28.87
C PHE A 60 -8.88 -7.79 -27.39
N GLY A 61 -10.15 -8.10 -27.06
CA GLY A 61 -10.52 -8.50 -25.70
C GLY A 61 -9.85 -9.80 -25.25
N GLU A 62 -9.74 -10.76 -26.16
CA GLU A 62 -9.02 -12.02 -25.91
C GLU A 62 -7.53 -11.79 -25.62
N LEU A 63 -6.86 -10.92 -26.38
CA LEU A 63 -5.45 -10.56 -26.16
C LEU A 63 -5.22 -9.80 -24.85
N VAL A 64 -6.09 -8.82 -24.54
CA VAL A 64 -6.02 -8.05 -23.29
C VAL A 64 -6.23 -8.98 -22.09
N TRP A 65 -7.24 -9.85 -22.16
CA TRP A 65 -7.50 -10.85 -21.14
C TRP A 65 -6.30 -11.76 -20.91
N GLU A 66 -5.73 -12.33 -21.98
CA GLU A 66 -4.60 -13.25 -21.88
C GLU A 66 -3.37 -12.57 -21.28
N THR A 67 -3.12 -11.32 -21.64
CA THR A 67 -2.02 -10.52 -21.06
C THR A 67 -2.22 -10.31 -19.55
N GLN A 68 -3.42 -9.93 -19.12
CA GLN A 68 -3.73 -9.78 -17.70
C GLN A 68 -3.67 -11.11 -16.96
N ARG A 69 -4.15 -12.20 -17.57
CA ARG A 69 -4.11 -13.56 -17.02
C ARG A 69 -2.68 -14.00 -16.75
N LEU A 70 -1.77 -13.86 -17.71
CA LEU A 70 -0.37 -14.24 -17.53
C LEU A 70 0.31 -13.44 -16.41
N GLU A 71 0.05 -12.13 -16.34
CA GLU A 71 0.62 -11.30 -15.27
C GLU A 71 0.05 -11.64 -13.89
N MET A 72 -1.26 -11.87 -13.79
CA MET A 72 -1.91 -12.26 -12.53
C MET A 72 -1.57 -13.69 -12.12
N GLN A 73 -1.32 -14.59 -13.08
CA GLN A 73 -0.87 -15.96 -12.83
C GLN A 73 0.48 -15.96 -12.10
N ALA A 74 1.45 -15.18 -12.58
CA ALA A 74 2.76 -15.08 -11.93
C ALA A 74 2.66 -14.57 -10.47
N LEU A 75 1.76 -13.62 -10.22
CA LEU A 75 1.50 -13.14 -8.86
C LEU A 75 0.73 -14.17 -8.01
N ALA A 76 -0.26 -14.84 -8.59
CA ALA A 76 -1.02 -15.89 -7.92
C ALA A 76 -0.12 -17.06 -7.49
N GLU A 77 0.82 -17.48 -8.33
CA GLU A 77 1.79 -18.53 -8.01
C GLU A 77 2.65 -18.18 -6.80
N ARG A 78 3.14 -16.94 -6.69
CA ARG A 78 3.86 -16.45 -5.50
C ARG A 78 3.00 -16.53 -4.24
N VAL A 79 1.73 -16.13 -4.35
CA VAL A 79 0.80 -16.18 -3.21
C VAL A 79 0.52 -17.64 -2.82
N MET A 80 0.19 -18.50 -3.78
CA MET A 80 -0.13 -19.91 -3.53
C MET A 80 1.04 -20.67 -2.93
N ALA A 81 2.29 -20.35 -3.31
CA ALA A 81 3.49 -20.97 -2.76
C ALA A 81 3.65 -20.76 -1.24
N GLU A 82 3.10 -19.67 -0.70
CA GLU A 82 3.18 -19.33 0.73
C GLU A 82 1.83 -19.37 1.44
N ARG A 83 0.76 -19.73 0.72
CA ARG A 83 -0.59 -19.80 1.27
C ARG A 83 -0.76 -21.07 2.10
N GLN A 84 -1.30 -20.89 3.29
CA GLN A 84 -1.65 -21.93 4.23
C GLN A 84 -3.11 -21.79 4.67
N GLN A 85 -3.61 -22.77 5.42
CA GLN A 85 -4.93 -22.67 6.02
C GLN A 85 -4.97 -21.51 7.02
N ALA A 86 -5.93 -20.61 6.84
CA ALA A 86 -6.01 -19.37 7.61
C ALA A 86 -7.30 -19.29 8.43
N GLN A 87 -7.28 -18.51 9.49
CA GLN A 87 -8.43 -18.25 10.37
C GLN A 87 -8.56 -16.76 10.67
N SER A 88 -9.74 -16.34 11.14
CA SER A 88 -9.93 -14.97 11.62
C SER A 88 -9.47 -14.87 13.08
N MET A 89 -8.73 -13.81 13.40
CA MET A 89 -8.26 -13.51 14.76
C MET A 89 -9.03 -12.28 15.27
N GLU A 90 -9.68 -12.44 16.42
CA GLU A 90 -10.30 -11.32 17.13
C GLU A 90 -9.22 -10.47 17.79
N ILE A 91 -9.38 -9.16 17.71
CA ILE A 91 -8.46 -8.17 18.27
C ILE A 91 -9.19 -7.44 19.40
N ASP A 92 -8.56 -7.42 20.56
CA ASP A 92 -8.92 -6.59 21.71
C ASP A 92 -7.62 -6.15 22.41
N LEU A 93 -7.12 -4.97 22.02
CA LEU A 93 -5.85 -4.44 22.50
C LEU A 93 -6.05 -3.08 23.15
N GLN A 94 -5.29 -2.81 24.21
CA GLN A 94 -5.26 -1.50 24.85
C GLN A 94 -4.00 -0.74 24.41
N CYS A 95 -4.19 0.39 23.74
CA CYS A 95 -3.11 1.19 23.15
C CYS A 95 -3.28 2.67 23.51
N GLY A 96 -2.32 3.29 24.21
CA GLY A 96 -2.38 4.72 24.54
C GLY A 96 -3.64 5.16 25.30
N GLY A 97 -4.25 4.28 26.10
CA GLY A 97 -5.52 4.55 26.80
C GLY A 97 -6.78 4.40 25.93
N VAL A 98 -6.63 3.95 24.67
CA VAL A 98 -7.71 3.64 23.74
C VAL A 98 -7.81 2.13 23.56
N ASN A 99 -9.02 1.61 23.39
CA ASN A 99 -9.24 0.20 23.05
C ASN A 99 -9.34 0.05 21.52
N LEU A 100 -8.52 -0.83 20.97
CA LEU A 100 -8.55 -1.23 19.58
C LEU A 100 -9.23 -2.59 19.47
N THR A 101 -10.41 -2.62 18.86
CA THR A 101 -11.20 -3.84 18.66
C THR A 101 -11.46 -4.12 17.19
N GLY A 102 -11.42 -5.38 16.77
CA GLY A 102 -11.70 -5.73 15.37
C GLY A 102 -11.35 -7.17 15.02
N TRP A 103 -11.21 -7.44 13.73
CA TRP A 103 -10.88 -8.77 13.22
C TRP A 103 -9.76 -8.69 12.19
N LEU A 104 -8.67 -9.42 12.43
CA LEU A 104 -7.69 -9.71 11.39
C LEU A 104 -8.16 -10.95 10.63
N GLN A 105 -8.42 -10.79 9.34
CA GLN A 105 -8.84 -11.89 8.47
C GLN A 105 -7.64 -12.65 7.93
N GLN A 106 -7.85 -13.93 7.61
CA GLN A 106 -6.87 -14.78 6.95
C GLN A 106 -5.50 -14.76 7.63
N VAL A 107 -5.49 -14.93 8.96
CA VAL A 107 -4.27 -15.15 9.74
C VAL A 107 -3.84 -16.60 9.57
N GLN A 108 -2.62 -16.78 9.07
CA GLN A 108 -1.99 -18.08 8.86
C GLN A 108 -1.14 -18.47 10.10
N PRO A 109 -0.76 -19.74 10.26
CA PRO A 109 0.17 -20.16 11.31
C PRO A 109 1.52 -19.45 11.25
N ASP A 110 1.96 -19.05 10.05
CA ASP A 110 3.22 -18.34 9.81
C ASP A 110 3.09 -16.81 9.79
N GLY A 111 1.87 -16.27 10.03
CA GLY A 111 1.60 -14.85 10.14
C GLY A 111 0.57 -14.33 9.14
N LEU A 112 0.82 -13.17 8.54
CA LEU A 112 -0.14 -12.52 7.62
C LEU A 112 0.34 -12.63 6.17
N LEU A 113 -0.53 -13.10 5.30
CA LEU A 113 -0.31 -13.07 3.85
C LEU A 113 -1.35 -12.15 3.20
N ARG A 114 -0.89 -11.16 2.45
CA ARG A 114 -1.69 -10.18 1.71
C ARG A 114 -1.22 -10.12 0.28
N TRP A 115 -2.10 -9.73 -0.63
CA TRP A 115 -1.76 -9.56 -2.05
C TRP A 115 -2.61 -8.48 -2.70
N ARG A 116 -2.04 -7.79 -3.69
CA ARG A 116 -2.76 -6.79 -4.51
C ARG A 116 -2.27 -6.76 -5.95
N PRO A 117 -3.16 -6.55 -6.95
CA PRO A 117 -2.79 -6.40 -8.36
C PRO A 117 -2.29 -4.97 -8.69
N SER A 118 -1.54 -4.36 -7.79
CA SER A 118 -0.99 -3.00 -7.94
C SER A 118 0.53 -3.04 -8.03
N LEU A 119 1.16 -1.90 -8.28
CA LEU A 119 2.59 -1.72 -7.99
C LEU A 119 2.79 -1.53 -6.47
N LEU A 120 4.04 -1.70 -6.02
CA LEU A 120 4.43 -1.46 -4.63
C LEU A 120 4.28 0.02 -4.28
N SER A 121 3.65 0.31 -3.15
CA SER A 121 3.52 1.67 -2.62
C SER A 121 3.83 1.70 -1.12
N VAL A 122 4.23 2.87 -0.62
CA VAL A 122 4.55 3.06 0.81
C VAL A 122 3.29 2.98 1.65
N SER A 123 2.19 3.53 1.16
CA SER A 123 0.87 3.44 1.82
C SER A 123 0.42 1.99 2.03
N GLN A 124 0.74 1.10 1.09
CA GLN A 124 0.45 -0.34 1.22
C GLN A 124 1.34 -1.00 2.27
N GLY A 125 2.62 -0.61 2.34
CA GLY A 125 3.53 -1.04 3.39
C GLY A 125 3.05 -0.59 4.77
N MET A 126 2.58 0.66 4.89
CA MET A 126 2.01 1.20 6.12
C MET A 126 0.76 0.44 6.56
N GLN A 127 -0.11 0.07 5.62
CA GLN A 127 -1.27 -0.76 5.93
C GLN A 127 -0.87 -2.14 6.46
N LEU A 128 0.05 -2.83 5.79
CA LEU A 128 0.55 -4.13 6.26
C LEU A 128 1.26 -3.99 7.61
N TRP A 129 2.02 -2.91 7.82
CA TRP A 129 2.72 -2.63 9.07
C TRP A 129 1.75 -2.48 10.23
N LEU A 130 0.65 -1.72 10.05
CA LEU A 130 -0.39 -1.59 11.06
C LEU A 130 -1.02 -2.96 11.40
N GLU A 131 -1.38 -3.75 10.39
CA GLU A 131 -1.92 -5.11 10.61
C GLU A 131 -0.89 -6.02 11.32
N HIS A 132 0.39 -5.90 10.98
CA HIS A 132 1.48 -6.66 11.58
C HIS A 132 1.70 -6.31 13.05
N LEU A 133 1.71 -5.01 13.40
CA LEU A 133 1.82 -4.55 14.78
C LEU A 133 0.67 -5.09 15.64
N VAL A 134 -0.56 -5.01 15.12
CA VAL A 134 -1.75 -5.54 15.79
C VAL A 134 -1.66 -7.06 15.98
N TYR A 135 -1.21 -7.78 14.94
CA TYR A 135 -0.98 -9.23 15.01
C TYR A 135 0.08 -9.61 16.07
N CYS A 136 1.25 -8.96 16.06
CA CYS A 136 2.32 -9.26 17.01
C CYS A 136 1.97 -8.83 18.45
N ALA A 137 1.31 -7.69 18.65
CA ALA A 137 0.83 -7.25 19.96
C ALA A 137 -0.22 -8.22 20.54
N SER A 138 -1.01 -8.87 19.68
CA SER A 138 -1.97 -9.91 20.06
C SER A 138 -1.32 -11.28 20.33
N GLY A 139 0.01 -11.37 20.34
CA GLY A 139 0.77 -12.60 20.62
C GLY A 139 1.18 -13.40 19.39
N GLY A 140 0.93 -12.89 18.18
CA GLY A 140 1.40 -13.50 16.93
C GLY A 140 2.93 -13.49 16.83
N THR A 141 3.53 -14.63 16.48
CA THR A 141 4.99 -14.81 16.38
C THR A 141 5.49 -15.04 14.95
N GLY A 142 4.61 -14.91 13.96
CA GLY A 142 4.90 -15.06 12.54
C GLY A 142 5.36 -13.77 11.86
N GLU A 143 5.61 -13.86 10.56
CA GLU A 143 5.95 -12.72 9.71
C GLU A 143 4.74 -12.25 8.90
N SER A 144 4.77 -10.99 8.44
CA SER A 144 3.73 -10.43 7.59
C SER A 144 4.28 -10.11 6.21
N ARG A 145 3.57 -10.52 5.16
CA ARG A 145 3.99 -10.42 3.77
C ARG A 145 2.87 -9.82 2.91
N LEU A 146 3.23 -8.89 2.03
CA LEU A 146 2.35 -8.35 0.99
C LEU A 146 3.02 -8.55 -0.36
N PHE A 147 2.38 -9.31 -1.26
CA PHE A 147 2.84 -9.47 -2.64
C PHE A 147 2.07 -8.57 -3.61
N VAL A 148 2.83 -7.90 -4.49
CA VAL A 148 2.28 -7.02 -5.52
C VAL A 148 2.90 -7.34 -6.88
N ARG A 149 2.44 -6.66 -7.94
CA ARG A 149 2.95 -6.84 -9.29
C ARG A 149 4.44 -6.50 -9.39
N LYS A 150 5.07 -6.96 -10.48
CA LYS A 150 6.50 -6.71 -10.78
C LYS A 150 7.42 -7.17 -9.67
N GLU A 151 7.11 -8.34 -9.09
CA GLU A 151 7.89 -8.97 -8.00
C GLU A 151 8.01 -8.12 -6.73
N GLY A 152 7.30 -6.99 -6.64
CA GLY A 152 7.32 -6.15 -5.45
C GLY A 152 6.75 -6.88 -4.23
N GLU A 153 7.29 -6.54 -3.06
CA GLU A 153 6.84 -7.07 -1.79
C GLU A 153 7.11 -6.12 -0.62
N TRP A 154 6.28 -6.22 0.41
CA TRP A 154 6.62 -5.81 1.77
C TRP A 154 6.67 -7.06 2.64
N ARG A 155 7.69 -7.16 3.48
CA ARG A 155 7.90 -8.30 4.36
C ARG A 155 8.46 -7.83 5.68
N PHE A 156 7.74 -8.12 6.77
CA PHE A 156 8.08 -7.73 8.12
C PHE A 156 8.30 -8.96 8.99
N PRO A 157 9.47 -9.10 9.64
CA PRO A 157 9.74 -10.21 10.54
C PRO A 157 8.90 -10.08 11.81
N ALA A 158 8.72 -11.19 12.52
CA ALA A 158 8.06 -11.20 13.82
C ALA A 158 8.72 -10.20 14.79
N LEU A 159 7.87 -9.46 15.50
CA LEU A 159 8.28 -8.54 16.57
C LEU A 159 7.94 -9.11 17.93
N ALA A 160 8.69 -8.69 18.95
CA ALA A 160 8.29 -8.96 20.32
C ALA A 160 6.97 -8.20 20.63
N PRO A 161 6.01 -8.79 21.37
CA PRO A 161 4.74 -8.12 21.65
C PRO A 161 4.88 -6.73 22.28
N ALA A 162 5.87 -6.54 23.17
CA ALA A 162 6.14 -5.24 23.80
C ALA A 162 6.66 -4.18 22.80
N GLU A 163 7.47 -4.60 21.83
CA GLU A 163 7.98 -3.73 20.77
C GLU A 163 6.85 -3.35 19.79
N ALA A 164 6.04 -4.35 19.39
CA ALA A 164 4.86 -4.12 18.56
C ALA A 164 3.89 -3.15 19.24
N GLN A 165 3.65 -3.31 20.54
CA GLN A 165 2.80 -2.41 21.32
C GLN A 165 3.35 -0.97 21.37
N ALA A 166 4.67 -0.80 21.47
CA ALA A 166 5.29 0.53 21.48
C ALA A 166 5.07 1.27 20.15
N TYR A 167 5.33 0.61 19.02
CA TYR A 167 5.04 1.18 17.70
C TYR A 167 3.55 1.43 17.47
N LEU A 168 2.69 0.53 17.94
CA LEU A 168 1.24 0.69 17.82
C LEU A 168 0.74 1.91 18.61
N ASN A 169 1.29 2.14 19.81
CA ASN A 169 0.99 3.34 20.59
C ASN A 169 1.37 4.62 19.84
N GLU A 170 2.54 4.65 19.17
CA GLU A 170 2.92 5.81 18.35
C GLU A 170 1.94 6.09 17.21
N LEU A 171 1.43 5.04 16.54
CA LEU A 171 0.43 5.22 15.48
C LEU A 171 -0.91 5.73 16.04
N VAL A 172 -1.31 5.26 17.23
CA VAL A 172 -2.52 5.77 17.91
C VAL A 172 -2.34 7.23 18.32
N ASP A 173 -1.18 7.62 18.85
CA ASP A 173 -0.87 9.02 19.15
C ASP A 173 -0.92 9.89 17.89
N GLY A 174 -0.37 9.39 16.78
CA GLY A 174 -0.44 10.05 15.48
C GLY A 174 -1.88 10.22 14.97
N TYR A 175 -2.72 9.19 15.12
CA TYR A 175 -4.16 9.27 14.81
C TYR A 175 -4.87 10.32 15.67
N LEU A 176 -4.64 10.32 16.98
CA LEU A 176 -5.25 11.27 17.91
C LEU A 176 -4.83 12.72 17.59
N LEU A 177 -3.54 12.93 17.29
CA LEU A 177 -3.02 14.21 16.82
C LEU A 177 -3.67 14.63 15.50
N GLY A 178 -3.72 13.72 14.53
CA GLY A 178 -4.35 13.90 13.21
C GLY A 178 -5.84 14.26 13.26
N MET A 179 -6.54 13.84 14.31
CA MET A 179 -7.93 14.20 14.57
C MET A 179 -8.10 15.62 15.15
N SER A 180 -7.04 16.18 15.74
CA SER A 180 -7.03 17.55 16.28
C SER A 180 -6.49 18.58 15.28
N GLN A 181 -5.50 18.20 14.47
CA GLN A 181 -4.89 19.02 13.43
C GLN A 181 -4.41 18.13 12.27
N PRO A 182 -4.35 18.62 11.02
CA PRO A 182 -3.82 17.83 9.91
C PRO A 182 -2.40 17.32 10.20
N LEU A 183 -2.24 16.00 10.30
CA LEU A 183 -0.93 15.37 10.43
C LEU A 183 -0.28 15.33 9.04
N LEU A 184 0.83 16.05 8.87
CA LEU A 184 1.48 16.19 7.57
C LEU A 184 2.34 14.97 7.25
N LEU A 185 1.68 13.85 6.98
CA LEU A 185 2.33 12.62 6.56
C LEU A 185 1.98 12.35 5.09
N LEU A 186 3.00 12.39 4.23
CA LEU A 186 2.89 12.05 2.81
C LEU A 186 3.64 10.73 2.56
N PRO A 187 2.94 9.58 2.55
CA PRO A 187 3.60 8.28 2.49
C PRO A 187 4.52 8.11 1.28
N GLU A 188 4.11 8.53 0.09
CA GLU A 188 4.85 8.21 -1.12
C GLU A 188 6.06 9.15 -1.30
N SER A 189 5.88 10.47 -1.11
CA SER A 189 6.95 11.46 -1.15
C SER A 189 7.92 11.30 0.03
N GLY A 190 7.42 11.13 1.24
CA GLY A 190 8.23 10.88 2.44
C GLY A 190 9.01 9.57 2.33
N GLY A 191 8.37 8.51 1.85
CA GLY A 191 9.05 7.23 1.61
C GLY A 191 10.08 7.29 0.47
N ALA A 192 9.84 8.10 -0.57
CA ALA A 192 10.85 8.35 -1.61
C ALA A 192 12.08 9.09 -1.06
N TRP A 193 11.89 10.02 -0.12
CA TRP A 193 12.98 10.66 0.61
C TRP A 193 13.73 9.63 1.47
N LEU A 194 13.02 8.85 2.29
CA LEU A 194 13.63 7.81 3.14
C LEU A 194 14.45 6.81 2.33
N LYS A 195 13.90 6.31 1.23
CA LYS A 195 14.60 5.34 0.36
C LYS A 195 15.91 5.89 -0.21
N ALA A 196 16.04 7.21 -0.35
CA ALA A 196 17.24 7.85 -0.87
C ALA A 196 18.30 8.15 0.20
N CYS A 197 17.93 8.23 1.48
CA CYS A 197 18.83 8.64 2.55
C CYS A 197 18.99 7.63 3.70
N TYR A 198 18.15 6.60 3.80
CA TYR A 198 18.24 5.58 4.85
C TYR A 198 19.23 4.47 4.46
N ASP A 199 20.23 4.27 5.31
CA ASP A 199 21.20 3.18 5.23
C ASP A 199 20.76 2.04 6.17
N ALA A 200 20.25 0.96 5.58
CA ALA A 200 19.72 -0.18 6.34
C ALA A 200 20.81 -1.00 7.05
N GLU A 201 22.06 -0.97 6.57
CA GLU A 201 23.16 -1.71 7.22
C GLU A 201 23.60 -1.04 8.51
N LYS A 202 23.59 0.30 8.52
CA LYS A 202 23.99 1.11 9.68
C LYS A 202 22.80 1.52 10.55
N ASP A 203 21.57 1.33 10.09
CA ASP A 203 20.33 1.83 10.71
C ASP A 203 20.40 3.34 10.99
N VAL A 204 20.84 4.12 9.99
CA VAL A 204 20.95 5.58 10.10
C VAL A 204 20.40 6.28 8.87
N ILE A 205 19.91 7.50 9.08
CA ILE A 205 19.61 8.43 8.00
C ILE A 205 20.88 9.24 7.70
N LEU A 206 21.34 9.17 6.46
CA LEU A 206 22.49 9.91 5.96
C LEU A 206 22.15 11.39 5.83
N MET A 207 22.79 12.24 6.64
CA MET A 207 22.52 13.68 6.70
C MET A 207 23.56 14.54 5.95
N ASP A 208 24.45 13.92 5.16
CA ASP A 208 25.37 14.67 4.32
C ASP A 208 24.62 15.45 3.24
N GLU A 209 25.18 16.59 2.85
CA GLU A 209 24.51 17.55 1.96
C GLU A 209 24.15 16.92 0.61
N GLU A 210 25.03 16.09 0.03
CA GLU A 210 24.80 15.46 -1.26
C GLU A 210 23.63 14.48 -1.22
N THR A 211 23.59 13.62 -0.21
CA THR A 211 22.50 12.64 -0.02
C THR A 211 21.18 13.35 0.26
N GLN A 212 21.19 14.40 1.08
CA GLN A 212 19.97 15.17 1.40
C GLN A 212 19.45 15.94 0.18
N GLN A 213 20.32 16.48 -0.67
CA GLN A 213 19.90 17.10 -1.94
C GLN A 213 19.24 16.06 -2.88
N LYS A 214 19.83 14.86 -3.00
CA LYS A 214 19.24 13.76 -3.78
C LYS A 214 17.89 13.31 -3.21
N ALA A 215 17.80 13.14 -1.89
CA ALA A 215 16.57 12.73 -1.22
C ALA A 215 15.46 13.78 -1.40
N ARG A 216 15.79 15.07 -1.29
CA ARG A 216 14.84 16.16 -1.58
C ARG A 216 14.38 16.16 -3.04
N SER A 217 15.28 15.89 -3.99
CA SER A 217 14.89 15.76 -5.40
C SER A 217 13.91 14.61 -5.62
N LYS A 218 14.14 13.46 -4.97
CA LYS A 218 13.23 12.30 -5.02
C LYS A 218 11.88 12.57 -4.38
N PHE A 219 11.87 13.25 -3.24
CA PHE A 219 10.64 13.74 -2.61
C PHE A 219 9.80 14.56 -3.58
N LEU A 220 10.41 15.59 -4.20
CA LEU A 220 9.72 16.53 -5.10
C LEU A 220 9.24 15.82 -6.37
N GLN A 221 10.04 14.91 -6.92
CA GLN A 221 9.66 14.10 -8.07
C GLN A 221 8.38 13.30 -7.81
N THR A 222 8.23 12.71 -6.62
CA THR A 222 7.02 11.97 -6.24
C THR A 222 5.85 12.91 -5.89
N TYR A 223 6.15 14.07 -5.30
CA TYR A 223 5.14 15.05 -4.89
C TYR A 223 4.48 15.70 -6.12
N GLU A 224 5.27 16.09 -7.12
CA GLU A 224 4.79 16.76 -8.33
C GLU A 224 4.32 15.76 -9.39
N GLY A 225 4.91 14.56 -9.42
CA GLY A 225 4.62 13.55 -10.42
C GLY A 225 5.29 13.85 -11.76
N ASN A 226 4.65 13.42 -12.85
CA ASN A 226 5.12 13.67 -14.22
C ASN A 226 3.94 13.84 -15.18
N MET A 227 4.21 13.98 -16.48
CA MET A 227 3.17 14.20 -17.50
C MET A 227 2.15 13.05 -17.63
N VAL A 228 2.46 11.85 -17.13
CA VAL A 228 1.64 10.63 -17.26
C VAL A 228 1.03 10.22 -15.91
N VAL A 229 1.76 10.41 -14.81
CA VAL A 229 1.35 10.01 -13.47
C VAL A 229 1.28 11.24 -12.58
N SER A 230 0.08 11.49 -12.04
CA SER A 230 -0.16 12.57 -11.08
C SER A 230 0.65 12.35 -9.80
N GLY A 231 1.29 13.42 -9.30
CA GLY A 231 2.04 13.37 -8.04
C GLY A 231 1.14 13.36 -6.82
N GLU A 232 1.70 12.98 -5.68
CA GLU A 232 0.98 12.95 -4.40
C GLU A 232 0.42 14.32 -4.01
N GLY A 233 1.12 15.40 -4.34
CA GLY A 233 0.70 16.78 -4.07
C GLY A 233 -0.49 17.28 -4.90
N ALA A 234 -0.90 16.54 -5.92
CA ALA A 234 -2.09 16.84 -6.69
C ALA A 234 -3.40 16.46 -5.96
N ASP A 235 -3.30 15.74 -4.83
CA ASP A 235 -4.45 15.37 -4.02
C ASP A 235 -5.15 16.62 -3.44
N ILE A 236 -6.48 16.66 -3.59
CA ILE A 236 -7.35 17.75 -3.14
C ILE A 236 -7.23 18.05 -1.64
N TRP A 237 -6.92 17.04 -0.83
CA TRP A 237 -6.76 17.17 0.61
C TRP A 237 -5.51 17.99 0.95
N TYR A 238 -4.39 17.76 0.27
CA TYR A 238 -3.17 18.56 0.45
C TYR A 238 -3.33 19.96 -0.13
N GLN A 239 -3.96 20.09 -1.31
CA GLN A 239 -4.23 21.38 -1.94
C GLN A 239 -5.10 22.32 -1.08
N ARG A 240 -5.88 21.75 -0.15
CA ARG A 240 -6.67 22.53 0.81
C ARG A 240 -5.83 23.11 1.96
N LEU A 241 -4.72 22.46 2.29
CA LEU A 241 -3.79 22.92 3.32
C LEU A 241 -2.86 24.00 2.77
N TRP A 242 -2.31 23.80 1.57
CA TRP A 242 -1.44 24.77 0.89
C TRP A 242 -1.56 24.66 -0.62
N ARG A 243 -1.29 25.77 -1.33
CA ARG A 243 -1.26 25.80 -2.81
C ARG A 243 0.11 25.41 -3.40
N SER A 244 1.16 25.66 -2.64
CA SER A 244 2.55 25.35 -2.98
C SER A 244 3.26 24.86 -1.74
N LEU A 245 4.14 23.89 -1.87
CA LEU A 245 4.87 23.31 -0.75
C LEU A 245 5.91 24.32 -0.21
N GLU A 246 5.63 24.90 0.95
CA GLU A 246 6.55 25.81 1.62
C GLU A 246 7.64 25.03 2.39
N PRO A 247 8.83 25.62 2.62
CA PRO A 247 9.92 24.96 3.35
C PRO A 247 9.52 24.42 4.73
N ALA A 248 8.71 25.16 5.49
CA ALA A 248 8.26 24.73 6.81
C ALA A 248 7.37 23.47 6.77
N HIS A 249 6.47 23.37 5.78
CA HIS A 249 5.65 22.18 5.58
C HIS A 249 6.51 20.99 5.15
N TYR A 250 7.51 21.21 4.28
CA TYR A 250 8.46 20.17 3.91
C TYR A 250 9.21 19.62 5.13
N GLU A 251 9.75 20.48 5.99
CA GLU A 251 10.46 20.07 7.21
C GLU A 251 9.57 19.25 8.15
N GLU A 252 8.32 19.70 8.35
CA GLU A 252 7.33 18.97 9.14
C GLU A 252 7.01 17.59 8.54
N ILE A 253 6.83 17.51 7.21
CA ILE A 253 6.59 16.24 6.53
C ILE A 253 7.76 15.28 6.71
N ILE A 254 8.99 15.77 6.61
CA ILE A 254 10.18 14.94 6.85
C ILE A 254 10.24 14.48 8.30
N ALA A 255 9.90 15.32 9.28
CA ALA A 255 9.83 14.92 10.68
C ALA A 255 8.79 13.80 10.92
N GLN A 256 7.57 13.94 10.39
CA GLN A 256 6.54 12.90 10.52
C GLN A 256 6.89 11.64 9.72
N THR A 257 7.54 11.78 8.58
CA THR A 257 8.07 10.67 7.77
C THR A 257 9.08 9.84 8.58
N GLN A 258 10.05 10.49 9.22
CA GLN A 258 11.02 9.80 10.08
C GLN A 258 10.34 9.10 11.25
N ARG A 259 9.31 9.71 11.83
CA ARG A 259 8.59 9.12 12.96
C ARG A 259 7.78 7.88 12.56
N TYR A 260 6.95 7.98 11.52
CA TYR A 260 5.96 6.94 11.22
C TYR A 260 6.37 5.98 10.11
N LEU A 261 7.21 6.41 9.16
CA LEU A 261 7.57 5.58 8.00
C LEU A 261 8.94 4.93 8.13
N LEU A 262 9.87 5.48 8.93
CA LEU A 262 11.17 4.86 9.16
C LEU A 262 11.06 3.39 9.63
N PRO A 263 10.15 3.01 10.55
CA PRO A 263 10.01 1.63 10.97
C PRO A 263 9.74 0.67 9.79
N LEU A 264 8.97 1.10 8.79
CA LEU A 264 8.69 0.26 7.61
C LEU A 264 10.00 -0.11 6.91
N TYR A 265 10.88 0.85 6.67
CA TYR A 265 12.16 0.61 5.99
C TYR A 265 13.17 -0.13 6.87
N ARG A 266 13.13 0.10 8.19
CA ARG A 266 13.98 -0.59 9.16
C ARG A 266 13.69 -2.08 9.24
N TYR A 267 12.41 -2.45 9.29
CA TYR A 267 11.99 -3.86 9.45
C TYR A 267 11.74 -4.57 8.13
N HIS A 268 11.62 -3.84 7.02
CA HIS A 268 11.43 -4.47 5.72
C HIS A 268 12.64 -5.32 5.34
N ARG A 269 12.40 -6.62 5.16
CA ARG A 269 13.39 -7.54 4.57
C ARG A 269 13.09 -7.66 3.09
N SER A 270 13.96 -7.12 2.24
CA SER A 270 13.87 -7.40 0.81
C SER A 270 14.37 -8.82 0.57
N THR A 271 13.53 -9.69 0.03
CA THR A 271 13.98 -10.97 -0.50
C THR A 271 14.65 -10.70 -1.85
N GLN A 272 15.85 -10.07 -1.85
CA GLN A 272 16.71 -10.14 -3.03
C GLN A 272 17.21 -11.57 -3.13
N ILE A 273 16.62 -12.34 -4.03
CA ILE A 273 17.21 -13.57 -4.59
C ILE A 273 18.10 -13.16 -5.76
#